data_AF-A0A831LHQ3-F1
#
_entry.id   AF-A0A831LHQ3-F1
#
_cell.length_a   1.000
_cell.length_b   1.000
_cell.length_c   1.000
_cell.angle_alpha   90.00
_cell.angle_beta   90.00
_cell.angle_gamma   90.00
#
_symmetry.space_group_name_H-M   'P 1'
#
loop_
_entity.id
_entity.type
_entity.pdbx_description
1 polymer ?
#
loop_
_entity_poly.entity_id
_entity_poly.type
_entity_poly.pdbx_seq_one_letter_code
_entity_poly.pdbx_strand_id
1 'polypeptide(L)'
;GVGKVNAAVATQILIDRFGVNSVVFTGLAGALVPNLCQGDVVVSSFVVQHDIDLTAFGRRLGEIPELTRMFEADPRLVRAVCDAWEGLEERGEVDSQLLVGTIATGDSFIADARRIRYLQREFGAIATEMEGGAVGQVCVMNRVPFVVVRVISDSSEGGAAGELVLFLEHASELTCRLLIETVPRLAKPEVVTLWTEVAPVKLRARQVSFRFGPVIRQVYRAKQTGPESAPALIDRNLQPRLSRNLRSPWQNSRRPGPHGSRSRERQYRDPDSRQRYRPSDRAVLSVAGQYRL
;
A
#
# COMPACT_ATOMS: atom_id res chain seq x y z
N GLY A 1 3.32 -15.73 -0.46
CA GLY A 1 2.33 -16.62 0.16
C GLY A 1 1.24 -15.78 0.80
N VAL A 2 0.09 -16.39 1.11
CA VAL A 2 -1.09 -15.68 1.63
C VAL A 2 -0.83 -15.11 3.02
N GLY A 3 -1.32 -13.89 3.26
CA GLY A 3 -1.37 -13.26 4.59
C GLY A 3 -0.14 -12.43 4.96
N LYS A 4 -0.34 -11.57 5.97
CA LYS A 4 0.59 -10.50 6.36
C LYS A 4 1.98 -10.99 6.74
N VAL A 5 2.06 -12.08 7.50
CA VAL A 5 3.35 -12.63 7.97
C VAL A 5 4.19 -13.13 6.80
N ASN A 6 3.58 -13.91 5.90
CA ASN A 6 4.27 -14.45 4.73
C ASN A 6 4.76 -13.35 3.79
N ALA A 7 3.92 -12.33 3.57
CA ALA A 7 4.28 -11.17 2.76
C ALA A 7 5.43 -10.38 3.39
N ALA A 8 5.36 -10.10 4.69
CA ALA A 8 6.41 -9.36 5.40
C ALA A 8 7.76 -10.06 5.34
N VAL A 9 7.80 -11.38 5.58
CA VAL A 9 9.03 -12.19 5.50
C VAL A 9 9.61 -12.15 4.08
N ALA A 10 8.78 -12.33 3.06
CA ALA A 10 9.22 -12.30 1.67
C ALA A 10 9.78 -10.93 1.29
N THR A 11 9.10 -9.84 1.66
CA THR A 11 9.55 -8.47 1.40
C THR A 11 10.87 -8.17 2.11
N GLN A 12 11.03 -8.56 3.38
CA GLN A 12 12.28 -8.35 4.10
C GLN A 12 13.45 -9.10 3.45
N ILE A 13 13.23 -10.36 3.05
CA ILE A 13 14.24 -11.16 2.33
C ILE A 13 14.61 -10.48 1.00
N LEU A 14 13.63 -9.94 0.27
CA LEU A 14 13.86 -9.24 -0.99
C LEU A 14 14.78 -8.02 -0.78
N ILE A 15 14.50 -7.24 0.26
CA ILE A 15 15.28 -6.05 0.61
C ILE A 15 16.69 -6.43 1.04
N ASP A 16 16.84 -7.35 1.99
CA ASP A 16 18.14 -7.67 2.59
C ASP A 16 19.07 -8.43 1.65
N ARG A 17 18.53 -9.42 0.92
CA ARG A 17 19.36 -10.31 0.09
C ARG A 17 19.63 -9.76 -1.30
N PHE A 18 18.67 -9.04 -1.87
CA PHE A 18 18.77 -8.58 -3.26
C PHE A 18 18.98 -7.07 -3.37
N GLY A 19 18.90 -6.32 -2.26
CA GLY A 19 19.17 -4.89 -2.25
C GLY A 19 18.25 -4.10 -3.18
N VAL A 20 16.97 -4.52 -3.28
CA VAL A 20 16.01 -3.86 -4.17
C VAL A 20 15.84 -2.40 -3.78
N ASN A 21 15.72 -1.53 -4.77
CA ASN A 21 15.58 -0.08 -4.57
C ASN A 21 14.12 0.39 -4.53
N SER A 22 13.18 -0.50 -4.85
CA SER A 22 11.74 -0.27 -4.86
C SER A 22 11.01 -1.61 -4.90
N VAL A 23 9.76 -1.64 -4.44
CA VAL A 23 8.90 -2.83 -4.46
C VAL A 23 7.61 -2.53 -5.19
N VAL A 24 7.32 -3.30 -6.24
CA VAL A 24 6.00 -3.34 -6.86
C VAL A 24 5.34 -4.64 -6.44
N PHE A 25 4.32 -4.53 -5.61
CA PHE A 25 3.59 -5.69 -5.11
C PHE A 25 2.29 -5.85 -5.88
N THR A 26 2.04 -7.04 -6.42
CA THR A 26 0.86 -7.30 -7.23
C THR A 26 0.08 -8.54 -6.79
N GLY A 27 -1.22 -8.57 -7.07
CA GLY A 27 -2.07 -9.73 -6.85
C GLY A 27 -3.55 -9.40 -7.01
N LEU A 28 -4.40 -10.23 -6.42
CA LEU A 28 -5.86 -10.04 -6.44
C LEU A 28 -6.36 -9.23 -5.25
N ALA A 29 -7.52 -8.59 -5.39
CA ALA A 29 -8.26 -7.96 -4.30
C ALA A 29 -9.78 -8.02 -4.54
N GLY A 30 -10.55 -7.95 -3.46
CA GLY A 30 -11.99 -7.76 -3.53
C GLY A 30 -12.36 -6.28 -3.67
N ALA A 31 -13.36 -5.97 -4.51
CA ALA A 31 -13.88 -4.62 -4.64
C ALA A 31 -14.65 -4.19 -3.39
N LEU A 32 -14.36 -2.99 -2.88
CA LEU A 32 -15.15 -2.38 -1.82
C LEU A 32 -16.15 -1.36 -2.33
N VAL A 33 -16.02 -0.84 -3.55
CA VAL A 33 -16.88 0.22 -4.11
C VAL A 33 -17.61 -0.25 -5.37
N PRO A 34 -18.84 0.23 -5.63
CA PRO A 34 -19.70 -0.31 -6.69
C PRO A 34 -19.21 0.02 -8.11
N ASN A 35 -18.30 0.97 -8.25
CA ASN A 35 -17.69 1.34 -9.52
C ASN A 35 -16.45 0.49 -9.85
N LEU A 36 -16.16 -0.56 -9.09
CA LEU A 36 -15.10 -1.53 -9.39
C LEU A 36 -15.71 -2.88 -9.74
N CYS A 37 -15.38 -3.37 -10.93
CA CYS A 37 -15.81 -4.64 -11.49
C CYS A 37 -14.64 -5.63 -11.52
N GLN A 38 -14.95 -6.92 -11.67
CA GLN A 38 -13.95 -7.94 -11.91
C GLN A 38 -13.13 -7.59 -13.17
N GLY A 39 -11.79 -7.67 -13.07
CA GLY A 39 -10.86 -7.27 -14.14
C GLY A 39 -10.30 -5.86 -13.99
N ASP A 40 -10.98 -4.98 -13.24
CA ASP A 40 -10.47 -3.64 -12.97
C ASP A 40 -9.19 -3.67 -12.13
N VAL A 41 -8.37 -2.62 -12.26
CA VAL A 41 -7.10 -2.49 -11.54
C VAL A 41 -7.18 -1.38 -10.52
N VAL A 42 -6.70 -1.66 -9.31
CA VAL A 42 -6.50 -0.67 -8.25
C VAL A 42 -5.03 -0.49 -7.96
N VAL A 43 -4.54 0.75 -8.07
CA VAL A 43 -3.20 1.15 -7.63
C VAL A 43 -3.32 1.85 -6.28
N SER A 44 -2.51 1.45 -5.31
CA SER A 44 -2.56 2.03 -3.98
C SER A 44 -2.11 3.50 -4.00
N SER A 45 -2.94 4.41 -3.49
CA SER A 45 -2.45 5.68 -2.94
C SER A 45 -1.93 5.48 -1.51
N PHE A 46 -2.67 4.71 -0.73
CA PHE A 46 -2.30 4.25 0.61
C PHE A 46 -2.63 2.77 0.78
N VAL A 47 -1.88 2.12 1.67
CA VAL A 47 -2.26 0.83 2.24
C VAL A 47 -2.45 0.95 3.74
N VAL A 48 -3.39 0.20 4.30
CA VAL A 48 -3.72 0.22 5.73
C VAL A 48 -4.01 -1.19 6.23
N GLN A 49 -3.51 -1.54 7.42
CA GLN A 49 -3.89 -2.80 8.08
C GLN A 49 -5.15 -2.59 8.91
N HIS A 50 -6.31 -2.96 8.35
CA HIS A 50 -7.61 -2.64 8.91
C HIS A 50 -7.96 -3.46 10.17
N ASP A 51 -7.21 -4.52 10.44
CA ASP A 51 -7.40 -5.48 11.53
C ASP A 51 -6.46 -5.25 12.73
N ILE A 52 -5.66 -4.17 12.70
CA ILE A 52 -4.92 -3.70 13.87
C ILE A 52 -5.86 -2.87 14.76
N ASP A 53 -6.17 -3.39 15.95
CA ASP A 53 -7.03 -2.73 16.93
C ASP A 53 -6.32 -2.55 18.27
N LEU A 54 -5.92 -1.31 18.52
CA LEU A 54 -5.37 -0.85 19.80
C LEU A 54 -6.26 0.24 20.42
N THR A 55 -7.54 0.27 20.07
CA THR A 55 -8.50 1.29 20.56
C THR A 55 -8.68 1.25 22.08
N ALA A 56 -8.48 0.08 22.70
CA ALA A 56 -8.42 -0.06 24.16
C ALA A 56 -7.33 0.81 24.82
N PHE A 57 -6.32 1.21 24.04
CA PHE A 57 -5.24 2.12 24.45
C PHE A 57 -5.41 3.55 23.92
N GLY A 58 -6.61 3.92 23.45
CA GLY A 58 -6.92 5.26 22.94
C GLY A 58 -6.35 5.56 21.55
N ARG A 59 -5.92 4.53 20.81
CA ARG A 59 -5.39 4.64 19.44
C ARG A 59 -6.53 4.62 18.42
N ARG A 60 -6.27 5.12 17.22
CA ARG A 60 -7.20 4.93 16.09
C ARG A 60 -7.09 3.50 15.56
N LEU A 61 -8.18 3.00 14.98
CA LEU A 61 -8.17 1.72 14.27
C LEU A 61 -7.16 1.75 13.13
N GLY A 62 -6.40 0.66 12.97
CA GLY A 62 -5.31 0.53 12.01
C GLY A 62 -4.01 1.26 12.42
N GLU A 63 -3.97 1.98 13.54
CA GLU A 63 -2.77 2.68 13.99
C GLU A 63 -1.76 1.71 14.62
N ILE A 64 -0.57 1.63 14.03
CA ILE A 64 0.55 0.87 14.56
C ILE A 64 1.46 1.82 15.37
N PRO A 65 1.73 1.55 16.66
CA PRO A 65 2.61 2.38 17.47
C PRO A 65 3.98 2.53 16.82
N GLU A 66 4.59 3.71 16.97
CA GLU A 66 5.91 4.07 16.42
C GLU A 66 5.98 4.14 14.88
N LEU A 67 4.87 3.84 14.19
CA LEU A 67 4.73 3.97 12.75
C LEU A 67 3.57 4.94 12.43
N THR A 68 2.71 4.55 11.50
CA THR A 68 1.57 5.33 11.00
C THR A 68 0.36 4.40 10.89
N ARG A 69 -0.82 5.01 10.72
CA ARG A 69 -2.07 4.31 10.40
C ARG A 69 -2.13 3.93 8.92
N MET A 70 -1.61 4.78 8.04
CA MET A 70 -1.70 4.62 6.58
C MET A 70 -0.32 4.78 5.98
N PHE A 71 0.10 3.80 5.18
CA PHE A 71 1.39 3.81 4.50
C PHE A 71 1.17 4.32 3.07
N GLU A 72 1.76 5.48 2.75
CA GLU A 72 1.66 6.10 1.43
C GLU A 72 2.51 5.35 0.42
N ALA A 73 1.95 5.04 -0.74
CA ALA A 73 2.70 4.49 -1.87
C ALA A 73 3.53 5.58 -2.54
N ASP A 74 4.71 5.24 -3.06
CA ASP A 74 5.60 6.22 -3.68
C ASP A 74 4.95 6.83 -4.94
N PRO A 75 4.76 8.17 -5.00
CA PRO A 75 4.06 8.81 -6.11
C PRO A 75 4.72 8.60 -7.49
N ARG A 76 6.03 8.33 -7.53
CA ARG A 76 6.74 8.04 -8.79
C ARG A 76 6.39 6.65 -9.29
N LEU A 77 6.26 5.67 -8.38
CA LEU A 77 5.85 4.31 -8.73
C LEU A 77 4.38 4.28 -9.15
N VAL A 78 3.51 4.98 -8.41
CA VAL A 78 2.09 5.15 -8.81
C VAL A 78 1.98 5.72 -10.20
N ARG A 79 2.72 6.81 -10.49
CA ARG A 79 2.73 7.43 -11.83
C ARG A 79 3.21 6.46 -12.90
N ALA A 80 4.30 5.73 -12.66
CA ALA A 80 4.82 4.80 -13.65
C ALA A 80 3.81 3.69 -14.02
N VAL A 81 3.01 3.24 -13.06
CA VAL A 81 1.93 2.27 -13.31
C VAL A 81 0.78 2.92 -14.10
N CYS A 82 0.37 4.14 -13.74
CA CYS A 82 -0.66 4.87 -14.49
C CYS A 82 -0.23 5.17 -15.93
N ASP A 83 0.99 5.67 -16.15
CA ASP A 83 1.54 5.97 -17.48
C ASP A 83 1.72 4.68 -18.33
N ALA A 84 1.92 3.53 -17.69
CA ALA A 84 1.95 2.22 -18.35
C ALA A 84 0.54 1.79 -18.77
N TRP A 85 -0.45 1.99 -17.90
CA TRP A 85 -1.86 1.70 -18.17
C TRP A 85 -2.43 2.56 -19.29
N GLU A 86 -2.21 3.88 -19.26
CA GLU A 86 -2.64 4.80 -20.32
C GLU A 86 -2.11 4.36 -21.68
N GLY A 87 -0.84 3.93 -21.74
CA GLY A 87 -0.25 3.42 -22.98
C GLY A 87 -0.88 2.12 -23.47
N LEU A 88 -1.37 1.25 -22.58
CA LEU A 88 -2.11 0.04 -22.96
C LEU A 88 -3.52 0.36 -23.44
N GLU A 89 -4.21 1.32 -22.79
CA GLU A 89 -5.53 1.82 -23.19
C GLU A 89 -5.49 2.45 -24.58
N GLU A 90 -4.50 3.31 -24.85
CA GLU A 90 -4.32 3.96 -26.16
C GLU A 90 -4.13 2.95 -27.30
N ARG A 91 -3.57 1.78 -27.00
CA ARG A 91 -3.37 0.68 -27.96
C ARG A 91 -4.55 -0.29 -28.02
N GLY A 92 -5.59 -0.08 -27.21
CA GLY A 92 -6.74 -0.99 -27.12
C GLY A 92 -6.38 -2.38 -26.58
N GLU A 93 -5.30 -2.49 -25.80
CA GLU A 93 -4.85 -3.77 -25.22
C GLU A 93 -5.52 -4.09 -23.89
N VAL A 94 -6.26 -3.15 -23.33
CA VAL A 94 -7.06 -3.29 -22.11
C VAL A 94 -8.43 -2.64 -22.32
N ASP A 95 -9.46 -3.21 -21.70
CA ASP A 95 -10.86 -2.79 -21.77
C ASP A 95 -11.48 -2.53 -20.38
N SER A 96 -10.69 -2.76 -19.32
CA SER A 96 -11.05 -2.50 -17.93
C SER A 96 -10.59 -1.08 -17.51
N GLN A 97 -10.93 -0.65 -16.30
CA GLN A 97 -10.43 0.65 -15.78
C GLN A 97 -9.31 0.47 -14.76
N LEU A 98 -8.54 1.54 -14.56
CA LEU A 98 -7.60 1.68 -13.45
C LEU A 98 -8.02 2.80 -12.51
N LEU A 99 -8.11 2.51 -11.22
CA LEU A 99 -8.36 3.49 -10.17
C LEU A 99 -7.18 3.58 -9.20
N VAL A 100 -6.94 4.78 -8.67
CA VAL A 100 -5.97 5.02 -7.60
C VAL A 100 -6.72 5.25 -6.29
N GLY A 101 -6.40 4.50 -5.25
CA GLY A 101 -7.08 4.66 -3.96
C GLY A 101 -6.51 3.83 -2.81
N THR A 102 -7.16 3.91 -1.65
CA THR A 102 -6.71 3.18 -0.46
C THR A 102 -7.06 1.70 -0.57
N ILE A 103 -6.08 0.84 -0.28
CA ILE A 103 -6.25 -0.62 -0.20
C ILE A 103 -6.16 -1.05 1.28
N ALA A 104 -7.17 -1.77 1.75
CA ALA A 104 -7.25 -2.27 3.12
C ALA A 104 -6.77 -3.72 3.23
N THR A 105 -5.96 -4.00 4.24
CA THR A 105 -5.30 -5.29 4.46
C THR A 105 -5.75 -5.91 5.77
N GLY A 106 -6.03 -7.21 5.76
CA GLY A 106 -6.17 -7.99 6.98
C GLY A 106 -6.14 -9.48 6.72
N ASP A 107 -5.84 -10.28 7.76
CA ASP A 107 -5.73 -11.74 7.63
C ASP A 107 -7.13 -12.41 7.66
N SER A 108 -8.05 -11.93 6.82
CA SER A 108 -9.40 -12.47 6.67
C SER A 108 -9.94 -12.16 5.28
N PHE A 109 -10.52 -13.17 4.63
CA PHE A 109 -11.29 -12.95 3.40
C PHE A 109 -12.59 -12.20 3.73
N ILE A 110 -12.84 -11.08 3.05
CA ILE A 110 -13.96 -10.18 3.34
C ILE A 110 -15.07 -10.37 2.30
N ALA A 111 -16.14 -11.08 2.68
CA ALA A 111 -17.35 -11.22 1.86
C ALA A 111 -18.61 -10.60 2.51
N ASP A 112 -18.53 -10.17 3.77
CA ASP A 112 -19.68 -9.63 4.50
C ASP A 112 -19.92 -8.15 4.17
N ALA A 113 -21.15 -7.82 3.77
CA ALA A 113 -21.54 -6.46 3.37
C ALA A 113 -21.42 -5.42 4.48
N ARG A 114 -21.56 -5.80 5.77
CA ARG A 114 -21.34 -4.86 6.89
C ARG A 114 -19.86 -4.54 7.02
N ARG A 115 -18.99 -5.54 6.87
CA ARG A 115 -17.53 -5.36 6.91
C ARG A 115 -17.04 -4.54 5.72
N ILE A 116 -17.57 -4.77 4.52
CA ILE A 116 -17.31 -3.92 3.34
C ILE A 116 -17.66 -2.46 3.63
N ARG A 117 -18.90 -2.18 4.09
CA ARG A 117 -19.33 -0.81 4.44
C ARG A 117 -18.49 -0.17 5.53
N TYR A 118 -18.05 -0.96 6.50
CA TYR A 118 -17.16 -0.49 7.55
C TYR A 118 -15.81 -0.07 7.00
N LEU A 119 -15.18 -0.89 6.13
CA LEU A 119 -13.89 -0.58 5.53
C LEU A 119 -13.95 0.68 4.65
N GLN A 120 -15.03 0.84 3.88
CA GLN A 120 -15.29 2.07 3.12
C GLN A 120 -15.33 3.30 4.04
N ARG A 121 -16.09 3.24 5.14
CA ARG A 121 -16.35 4.40 6.02
C ARG A 121 -15.14 4.76 6.88
N GLU A 122 -14.50 3.76 7.49
CA GLU A 122 -13.42 3.99 8.46
C GLU A 122 -12.10 4.36 7.78
N PHE A 123 -11.82 3.74 6.62
CA PHE A 123 -10.52 3.85 5.96
C PHE A 123 -10.58 4.54 4.59
N GLY A 124 -11.77 4.83 4.06
CA GLY A 124 -11.91 5.31 2.67
C GLY A 124 -11.37 4.30 1.66
N ALA A 125 -11.39 3.01 2.01
CA ALA A 125 -10.82 1.95 1.20
C ALA A 125 -11.71 1.59 0.01
N ILE A 126 -11.09 1.41 -1.16
CA ILE A 126 -11.78 1.03 -2.40
C ILE A 126 -11.56 -0.44 -2.77
N ALA A 127 -10.54 -1.09 -2.20
CA ALA A 127 -10.27 -2.51 -2.34
C ALA A 127 -9.78 -3.12 -1.02
N THR A 128 -9.93 -4.44 -0.88
CA THR A 128 -9.46 -5.19 0.29
C THR A 128 -8.71 -6.47 -0.10
N GLU A 129 -7.66 -6.79 0.65
CA GLU A 129 -6.76 -7.93 0.40
C GLU A 129 -6.01 -8.33 1.69
N MET A 130 -4.99 -9.18 1.62
CA MET A 130 -4.40 -9.85 2.79
C MET A 130 -2.89 -9.63 3.00
N GLU A 131 -2.20 -8.83 2.18
CA GLU A 131 -0.74 -8.68 2.21
C GLU A 131 -0.21 -7.23 2.14
N GLY A 132 -0.85 -6.35 1.38
CA GLY A 132 -0.31 -5.09 0.87
C GLY A 132 0.10 -4.11 1.97
N GLY A 133 -0.67 -4.06 3.05
CA GLY A 133 -0.38 -3.26 4.24
C GLY A 133 0.82 -3.78 5.04
N ALA A 134 1.08 -5.08 5.02
CA ALA A 134 2.30 -5.65 5.61
C ALA A 134 3.53 -5.35 4.74
N VAL A 135 3.38 -5.45 3.42
CA VAL A 135 4.43 -5.07 2.45
C VAL A 135 4.78 -3.59 2.61
N GLY A 136 3.77 -2.72 2.64
CA GLY A 136 3.94 -1.28 2.84
C GLY A 136 4.62 -0.96 4.18
N GLN A 137 4.22 -1.64 5.26
CA GLN A 137 4.86 -1.51 6.56
C GLN A 137 6.36 -1.85 6.49
N VAL A 138 6.72 -3.02 5.94
CA VAL A 138 8.13 -3.45 5.83
C VAL A 138 8.92 -2.48 4.96
N CYS A 139 8.36 -2.04 3.84
CA CYS A 139 8.99 -1.07 2.95
C CYS A 139 9.26 0.26 3.66
N VAL A 140 8.31 0.78 4.43
CA VAL A 140 8.47 2.00 5.23
C VAL A 140 9.54 1.83 6.32
N MET A 141 9.55 0.71 7.03
CA MET A 141 10.58 0.41 8.05
C MET A 141 11.99 0.38 7.46
N ASN A 142 12.14 -0.11 6.22
CA ASN A 142 13.41 -0.20 5.52
C ASN A 142 13.72 1.01 4.62
N ARG A 143 12.84 2.02 4.57
CA ARG A 143 12.95 3.19 3.68
C ARG A 143 13.08 2.83 2.19
N VAL A 144 12.37 1.79 1.77
CA VAL A 144 12.28 1.35 0.38
C VAL A 144 10.94 1.83 -0.21
N PRO A 145 10.94 2.59 -1.31
CA PRO A 145 9.73 2.96 -2.04
C PRO A 145 8.88 1.75 -2.43
N PHE A 146 7.55 1.87 -2.35
CA PHE A 146 6.66 0.78 -2.76
C PHE A 146 5.39 1.27 -3.44
N VAL A 147 4.77 0.38 -4.21
CA VAL A 147 3.40 0.52 -4.70
C VAL A 147 2.72 -0.85 -4.69
N VAL A 148 1.44 -0.88 -4.34
CA VAL A 148 0.60 -2.08 -4.42
C VAL A 148 -0.35 -1.91 -5.61
N VAL A 149 -0.40 -2.92 -6.48
CA VAL A 149 -1.28 -3.00 -7.65
C VAL A 149 -2.16 -4.22 -7.48
N ARG A 150 -3.48 -4.09 -7.59
CA ARG A 150 -4.41 -5.20 -7.40
C ARG A 150 -5.37 -5.30 -8.55
N VAL A 151 -5.55 -6.50 -9.08
CA VAL A 151 -6.65 -6.80 -10.01
C VAL A 151 -7.86 -7.23 -9.19
N ILE A 152 -9.02 -6.66 -9.47
CA ILE A 152 -10.26 -6.97 -8.77
C ILE A 152 -10.75 -8.35 -9.19
N SER A 153 -10.87 -9.27 -8.24
CA SER A 153 -11.28 -10.67 -8.48
C SER A 153 -12.75 -10.94 -8.28
N ASP A 154 -13.40 -10.16 -7.42
CA ASP A 154 -14.77 -10.33 -7.01
C ASP A 154 -15.40 -8.96 -6.75
N SER A 155 -16.64 -8.81 -7.20
CA SER A 155 -17.43 -7.62 -6.93
C SER A 155 -17.99 -7.68 -5.51
N SER A 156 -18.35 -6.52 -4.95
CA SER A 156 -18.98 -6.42 -3.63
C SER A 156 -20.34 -7.15 -3.52
N GLU A 157 -20.84 -7.72 -4.62
CA GLU A 157 -22.13 -8.43 -4.71
C GLU A 157 -21.99 -9.96 -4.58
N GLY A 158 -20.76 -10.48 -4.44
CA GLY A 158 -20.49 -11.88 -4.12
C GLY A 158 -20.31 -12.78 -5.35
N GLY A 159 -19.13 -13.39 -5.47
CA GLY A 159 -18.81 -14.42 -6.47
C GLY A 159 -18.49 -15.77 -5.81
N ALA A 160 -18.70 -16.87 -6.53
CA ALA A 160 -18.40 -18.21 -6.03
C ALA A 160 -16.89 -18.50 -6.12
N ALA A 161 -16.31 -19.15 -5.10
CA ALA A 161 -14.88 -19.47 -5.03
C ALA A 161 -14.33 -20.26 -6.25
N GLY A 162 -15.19 -20.95 -7.01
CA GLY A 162 -14.80 -21.69 -8.22
C GLY A 162 -14.49 -20.81 -9.45
N GLU A 163 -15.05 -19.61 -9.53
CA GLU A 163 -14.79 -18.66 -10.63
C GLU A 163 -13.40 -18.00 -10.51
N LEU A 164 -12.80 -18.07 -9.32
CA LEU A 164 -11.51 -17.48 -9.03
C LEU A 164 -10.35 -18.12 -9.81
N VAL A 165 -10.42 -19.42 -10.13
CA VAL A 165 -9.32 -20.14 -10.80
C VAL A 165 -9.14 -19.71 -12.25
N LEU A 166 -10.24 -19.63 -13.02
CA LEU A 166 -10.19 -19.14 -14.40
C LEU A 166 -9.84 -17.66 -14.44
N PHE A 167 -10.31 -16.89 -13.46
CA PHE A 167 -9.97 -15.48 -13.34
C PHE A 167 -8.49 -15.25 -13.01
N LEU A 168 -7.85 -16.14 -12.25
CA LEU A 168 -6.43 -16.02 -11.87
C LEU A 168 -5.51 -16.00 -13.09
N GLU A 169 -5.80 -16.79 -14.14
CA GLU A 169 -5.01 -16.79 -15.37
C GLU A 169 -5.10 -15.43 -16.07
N HIS A 170 -6.32 -14.95 -16.28
CA HIS A 170 -6.56 -13.65 -16.91
C HIS A 170 -5.93 -12.48 -16.12
N ALA A 171 -6.13 -12.46 -14.79
CA ALA A 171 -5.54 -11.44 -13.92
C ALA A 171 -4.01 -11.48 -13.91
N SER A 172 -3.42 -12.67 -14.01
CA SER A 172 -1.96 -12.85 -14.10
C SER A 172 -1.43 -12.30 -15.43
N GLU A 173 -2.10 -12.58 -16.55
CA GLU A 173 -1.71 -12.04 -17.86
C GLU A 173 -1.78 -10.51 -17.91
N LEU A 174 -2.89 -9.94 -17.43
CA LEU A 174 -3.08 -8.48 -17.34
C LEU A 174 -1.98 -7.84 -16.49
N THR A 175 -1.73 -8.41 -15.31
CA THR A 175 -0.69 -7.94 -14.40
C THR A 175 0.69 -8.02 -15.03
N CYS A 176 1.04 -9.14 -15.67
CA CYS A 176 2.32 -9.31 -16.34
C CYS A 176 2.52 -8.26 -17.44
N ARG A 177 1.49 -8.02 -18.26
CA ARG A 177 1.53 -7.01 -19.32
C ARG A 177 1.74 -5.62 -18.76
N LEU A 178 0.97 -5.24 -17.73
CA LEU A 178 1.12 -3.96 -17.04
C LEU A 178 2.52 -3.78 -16.44
N LEU A 179 3.08 -4.83 -15.83
CA LEU A 179 4.42 -4.76 -15.23
C LEU A 179 5.53 -4.66 -16.27
N ILE A 180 5.41 -5.37 -17.41
CA ILE A 180 6.35 -5.25 -18.53
C ILE A 180 6.41 -3.82 -19.05
N GLU A 181 5.27 -3.12 -19.09
CA GLU A 181 5.20 -1.69 -19.45
C GLU A 181 5.70 -0.78 -18.32
N THR A 182 5.43 -1.13 -17.07
CA THR A 182 5.80 -0.30 -15.91
C THR A 182 7.31 -0.28 -15.67
N VAL A 183 7.98 -1.45 -15.68
CA VAL A 183 9.39 -1.58 -15.26
C VAL A 183 10.35 -0.67 -16.05
N PRO A 184 10.26 -0.53 -17.39
CA PRO A 184 11.10 0.40 -18.15
C PRO A 184 10.95 1.86 -17.70
N ARG A 185 9.75 2.27 -17.25
CA ARG A 185 9.47 3.63 -16.76
C ARG A 185 10.07 3.90 -15.37
N LEU A 186 10.43 2.83 -14.64
CA LEU A 186 11.10 2.90 -13.34
C LEU A 186 12.63 2.99 -13.47
N ALA A 187 13.19 2.64 -14.63
CA ALA A 187 14.60 2.84 -14.87
C ALA A 187 14.92 4.34 -14.83
N LYS A 188 15.94 4.72 -14.06
CA LYS A 188 16.45 6.09 -14.11
C LYS A 188 16.75 6.43 -15.59
N PRO A 189 16.37 7.62 -16.09
CA PRO A 189 16.89 8.07 -17.36
C PRO A 189 18.42 8.02 -17.23
N GLU A 190 19.09 7.30 -18.13
CA GLU A 190 20.52 7.49 -18.30
C GLU A 190 20.70 8.97 -18.67
N VAL A 191 21.28 9.74 -17.76
CA VAL A 191 21.82 11.04 -18.13
C VAL A 191 23.04 10.73 -18.99
N VAL A 192 22.80 10.52 -20.29
CA VAL A 192 23.86 10.51 -21.27
C VAL A 192 24.34 11.97 -21.35
N THR A 193 25.34 12.28 -20.54
CA THR A 193 26.08 13.54 -20.69
C THR A 193 26.92 13.37 -21.95
N LEU A 194 26.38 13.80 -23.09
CA LEU A 194 27.15 13.95 -24.32
C LEU A 194 28.16 15.08 -24.08
N TRP A 195 29.40 14.72 -23.73
CA TRP A 195 30.52 15.63 -23.87
C TRP A 195 30.78 15.80 -25.37
N THR A 196 30.23 16.85 -25.95
CA THR A 196 30.77 17.38 -27.19
C THR A 196 31.83 18.39 -26.78
N GLU A 197 33.11 18.08 -27.06
CA GLU A 197 34.14 19.12 -27.09
C GLU A 197 33.79 20.08 -28.23
N VAL A 198 33.02 21.12 -27.90
CA VAL A 198 32.83 22.24 -28.79
C VAL A 198 33.88 23.28 -28.38
N ALA A 199 34.85 23.51 -29.27
CA ALA A 199 35.73 24.66 -29.22
C ALA A 199 34.92 25.95 -28.94
N PRO A 200 35.49 26.94 -28.23
CA PRO A 200 34.72 27.82 -27.36
C PRO A 200 33.78 28.72 -28.14
N VAL A 201 32.48 28.40 -28.12
CA VAL A 201 31.42 29.34 -28.47
C VAL A 201 30.36 29.29 -27.37
N LYS A 202 30.17 30.44 -26.71
CA LYS A 202 29.17 30.64 -25.64
C LYS A 202 27.76 30.31 -26.17
N LEU A 203 27.13 29.26 -25.65
CA LEU A 203 25.70 29.02 -25.83
C LEU A 203 24.95 29.20 -24.51
N ARG A 204 23.93 30.07 -24.52
CA ARG A 204 22.99 30.28 -23.42
C ARG A 204 22.08 29.06 -23.27
N ALA A 205 21.91 28.58 -22.05
CA ALA A 205 20.94 27.56 -21.70
C ALA A 205 19.52 28.03 -22.05
N ARG A 206 18.76 27.22 -22.80
CA ARG A 206 17.31 27.37 -22.95
C ARG A 206 16.63 26.44 -21.95
N GLN A 207 15.80 27.01 -21.08
CA GLN A 207 14.82 26.28 -20.30
C GLN A 207 13.75 25.73 -21.24
N VAL A 208 13.52 24.42 -21.23
CA VAL A 208 12.39 23.79 -21.90
C VAL A 208 11.26 23.66 -20.87
N SER A 209 10.14 24.34 -21.12
CA SER A 209 8.92 24.24 -20.29
C SER A 209 8.06 23.07 -20.76
N PHE A 210 7.68 22.17 -19.86
CA PHE A 210 6.70 21.11 -20.13
C PHE A 210 5.27 21.66 -20.08
N ARG A 211 4.45 21.34 -21.07
CA ARG A 211 3.00 21.61 -21.05
C ARG A 211 2.27 20.43 -20.38
N PHE A 212 1.43 20.74 -19.40
CA PHE A 212 0.65 19.76 -18.63
C PHE A 212 -0.70 19.45 -19.29
N GLY A 213 -1.09 18.17 -19.29
CA GLY A 213 -2.43 17.71 -19.69
C GLY A 213 -3.52 18.03 -18.65
N PRO A 214 -4.81 17.93 -19.03
CA PRO A 214 -5.95 18.44 -18.24
C PRO A 214 -6.16 17.76 -16.88
N VAL A 215 -5.83 16.46 -16.73
CA VAL A 215 -6.04 15.68 -15.50
C VAL A 215 -5.26 16.25 -14.31
N ILE A 216 -4.09 16.84 -14.57
CA ILE A 216 -3.20 17.40 -13.54
C ILE A 216 -3.77 18.68 -12.88
N ARG A 217 -4.73 19.37 -13.51
CA ARG A 217 -5.31 20.60 -12.92
C ARG A 217 -6.17 20.32 -11.69
N GLN A 218 -6.79 19.14 -11.58
CA GLN A 218 -7.66 18.80 -10.44
C GLN A 218 -6.85 18.50 -9.18
N VAL A 219 -5.74 17.77 -9.31
CA VAL A 219 -4.85 17.43 -8.19
C VAL A 219 -4.08 18.65 -7.68
N TYR A 220 -3.75 19.62 -8.55
CA TYR A 220 -3.03 20.82 -8.15
C TYR A 220 -3.90 21.85 -7.39
N ARG A 221 -5.20 21.92 -7.69
CA ARG A 221 -6.14 22.83 -6.99
C ARG A 221 -6.40 22.41 -5.54
N ALA A 222 -6.41 21.10 -5.26
CA ALA A 222 -6.56 20.56 -3.91
C ALA A 222 -5.36 20.86 -2.99
N LYS A 223 -4.18 21.18 -3.55
CA LYS A 223 -2.98 21.54 -2.77
C LYS A 223 -2.93 22.99 -2.27
N GLN A 224 -3.76 23.89 -2.80
CA GLN A 224 -3.72 25.32 -2.40
C GLN A 224 -4.72 25.68 -1.29
N THR A 225 -5.74 24.86 -1.05
CA THR A 225 -6.61 24.99 0.12
C THR A 225 -6.06 24.10 1.22
N GLY A 226 -5.18 24.66 2.05
CA GLY A 226 -4.78 24.02 3.32
C GLY A 226 -5.98 23.82 4.24
N PRO A 227 -5.86 22.97 5.27
CA PRO A 227 -6.99 22.53 6.10
C PRO A 227 -7.57 23.59 7.08
N GLU A 228 -7.28 24.89 6.93
CA GLU A 228 -7.68 25.92 7.91
C GLU A 228 -8.88 26.80 7.54
N SER A 229 -9.66 26.48 6.50
CA SER A 229 -10.88 27.25 6.24
C SER A 229 -11.99 26.43 5.59
N ALA A 230 -12.78 25.75 6.42
CA ALA A 230 -14.17 25.45 6.11
C ALA A 230 -15.02 25.73 7.36
N PRO A 231 -16.08 26.57 7.26
CA PRO A 231 -16.80 27.10 8.41
C PRO A 231 -17.65 26.03 9.11
N ALA A 232 -17.73 26.15 10.44
CA ALA A 232 -18.60 25.35 11.30
C ALA A 232 -20.07 25.53 10.93
N LEU A 233 -20.69 24.48 10.38
CA LEU A 233 -22.14 24.28 10.42
C LEU A 233 -22.44 23.32 11.56
N ILE A 234 -22.59 23.89 12.76
CA ILE A 234 -23.17 23.21 13.91
C ILE A 234 -24.68 23.16 13.66
N ASP A 235 -25.21 22.00 13.30
CA ASP A 235 -26.63 21.73 13.47
C ASP A 235 -26.89 21.46 14.96
N ARG A 236 -27.65 22.36 15.61
CA ARG A 236 -27.91 22.40 17.05
C ARG A 236 -29.05 21.49 17.51
N ASN A 237 -29.60 20.61 16.67
CA ASN A 237 -30.77 19.82 17.05
C ASN A 237 -30.59 18.32 16.81
N LEU A 238 -29.81 17.65 17.67
CA LEU A 238 -29.96 16.21 17.92
C LEU A 238 -29.34 15.82 19.27
N GLN A 239 -30.06 16.09 20.36
CA GLN A 239 -30.02 15.21 21.53
C GLN A 239 -30.94 14.02 21.27
N PRO A 240 -30.60 12.83 21.76
CA PRO A 240 -31.36 12.35 22.90
C PRO A 240 -30.52 11.74 24.01
N ARG A 241 -30.86 12.20 25.22
CA ARG A 241 -30.85 11.53 26.53
C ARG A 241 -30.56 10.02 26.50
N LEU A 242 -29.45 9.62 27.13
CA LEU A 242 -29.39 8.42 27.96
C LEU A 242 -28.67 8.73 29.26
N SER A 243 -29.49 9.04 30.27
CA SER A 243 -29.12 9.06 31.66
C SER A 243 -29.21 7.64 32.25
N ARG A 244 -28.35 7.39 33.23
CA ARG A 244 -28.46 6.44 34.35
C ARG A 244 -27.78 5.06 34.22
N ASN A 245 -26.93 4.88 35.23
CA ASN A 245 -26.60 3.66 35.95
C ASN A 245 -25.61 2.72 35.27
N LEU A 246 -24.37 2.73 35.79
CA LEU A 246 -23.81 1.56 36.48
C LEU A 246 -22.76 2.05 37.47
N ARG A 247 -23.10 1.97 38.76
CA ARG A 247 -22.16 2.05 39.88
C ARG A 247 -21.28 0.79 39.84
N SER A 248 -19.99 0.96 40.11
CA SER A 248 -19.11 -0.15 40.44
C SER A 248 -19.50 -0.79 41.77
N PRO A 249 -19.17 -2.08 41.95
CA PRO A 249 -18.94 -2.60 43.28
C PRO A 249 -17.53 -3.21 43.41
N TRP A 250 -16.76 -2.63 44.34
CA TRP A 250 -15.88 -3.31 45.31
C TRP A 250 -14.80 -4.28 44.78
N GLN A 251 -13.51 -3.90 44.76
CA GLN A 251 -12.58 -3.92 45.91
C GLN A 251 -12.79 -5.07 46.91
N ASN A 252 -11.98 -6.12 46.81
CA ASN A 252 -10.92 -6.49 47.77
C ASN A 252 -10.54 -7.98 47.63
N SER A 253 -9.24 -8.29 47.47
CA SER A 253 -8.44 -8.90 48.56
C SER A 253 -7.07 -9.45 48.11
N ARG A 254 -6.05 -8.97 48.82
CA ARG A 254 -4.87 -9.71 49.37
C ARG A 254 -3.71 -10.14 48.45
N ARG A 255 -2.58 -9.41 48.61
CA ARG A 255 -1.19 -9.92 48.64
C ARG A 255 -0.76 -10.01 50.13
N PRO A 256 0.20 -10.87 50.57
CA PRO A 256 1.65 -10.72 50.29
C PRO A 256 2.43 -12.05 50.08
N GLY A 257 3.54 -12.05 49.34
CA GLY A 257 4.90 -12.05 49.92
C GLY A 257 5.90 -12.86 49.06
N PRO A 258 7.24 -12.75 49.29
CA PRO A 258 8.24 -12.76 48.21
C PRO A 258 9.22 -13.95 48.21
N HIS A 259 9.64 -14.40 47.01
CA HIS A 259 10.87 -15.18 46.73
C HIS A 259 11.33 -14.81 45.30
N GLY A 260 12.57 -14.50 44.93
CA GLY A 260 13.86 -14.68 45.59
C GLY A 260 14.74 -15.70 44.86
N SER A 261 15.13 -15.50 43.59
CA SER A 261 16.32 -16.19 43.01
C SER A 261 16.77 -15.63 41.65
N ARG A 262 17.86 -14.86 41.71
CA ARG A 262 19.10 -14.86 40.90
C ARG A 262 19.11 -15.43 39.45
N SER A 263 19.52 -14.53 38.55
CA SER A 263 20.61 -14.63 37.53
C SER A 263 20.55 -15.71 36.45
N ARG A 264 20.59 -15.26 35.18
CA ARG A 264 21.74 -15.43 34.27
C ARG A 264 21.54 -14.63 32.98
N GLU A 265 22.21 -13.49 32.90
CA GLU A 265 22.62 -12.84 31.66
C GLU A 265 23.47 -13.82 30.84
N ARG A 266 23.09 -14.06 29.59
CA ARG A 266 24.01 -14.56 28.57
C ARG A 266 24.16 -13.46 27.52
N GLN A 267 25.29 -12.77 27.61
CA GLN A 267 25.84 -11.96 26.53
C GLN A 267 26.03 -12.85 25.30
N TYR A 268 25.38 -12.50 24.20
CA TYR A 268 25.71 -13.04 22.88
C TYR A 268 26.66 -12.06 22.20
N ARG A 269 27.89 -12.52 21.96
CA ARG A 269 28.93 -11.79 21.25
C ARG A 269 28.69 -11.90 19.74
N ASP A 270 28.75 -10.74 19.10
CA ASP A 270 28.88 -10.51 17.67
C ASP A 270 30.18 -11.12 17.10
N PRO A 271 30.12 -11.78 15.93
CA PRO A 271 31.26 -11.85 15.03
C PRO A 271 30.91 -11.26 13.65
N ASP A 272 31.35 -10.03 13.45
CA ASP A 272 31.50 -9.39 12.14
C ASP A 272 32.63 -10.09 11.34
N SER A 273 32.30 -10.68 10.19
CA SER A 273 33.26 -10.86 9.10
C SER A 273 32.61 -11.05 7.73
N ARG A 274 32.47 -9.92 7.02
CA ARG A 274 32.78 -9.71 5.59
C ARG A 274 32.34 -10.77 4.56
N GLN A 275 31.37 -10.38 3.72
CA GLN A 275 31.56 -10.40 2.26
C GLN A 275 30.68 -9.33 1.61
N ARG A 276 31.31 -8.25 1.13
CA ARG A 276 30.63 -7.19 0.37
C ARG A 276 30.27 -7.73 -1.02
N TYR A 277 29.01 -8.11 -1.20
CA TYR A 277 28.44 -8.32 -2.52
C TYR A 277 28.15 -6.95 -3.14
N ARG A 278 28.65 -6.71 -4.36
CA ARG A 278 28.24 -5.57 -5.18
C ARG A 278 27.31 -6.11 -6.28
N PRO A 279 26.00 -5.85 -6.25
CA PRO A 279 25.18 -6.01 -7.43
C PRO A 279 25.19 -4.69 -8.21
N SER A 280 25.76 -4.76 -9.41
CA SER A 280 25.42 -3.86 -10.50
C SER A 280 23.92 -3.98 -10.82
N ASP A 281 23.27 -2.83 -10.91
CA ASP A 281 21.99 -2.50 -11.55
C ASP A 281 20.99 -3.63 -11.89
N ARG A 282 19.76 -3.39 -11.38
CA ARG A 282 18.44 -3.90 -11.78
C ARG A 282 18.03 -5.28 -11.23
N ALA A 283 17.10 -5.23 -10.27
CA ALA A 283 16.06 -6.23 -10.12
C ALA A 283 14.78 -5.55 -9.63
N VAL A 284 13.77 -5.44 -10.51
CA VAL A 284 12.37 -5.30 -10.11
C VAL A 284 11.79 -6.70 -10.19
N LEU A 285 11.53 -7.32 -9.05
CA LEU A 285 10.97 -8.67 -8.98
C LEU A 285 9.52 -8.59 -8.51
N SER A 286 8.60 -9.03 -9.36
CA SER A 286 7.20 -9.23 -9.04
C SER A 286 7.04 -10.53 -8.26
N VAL A 287 6.52 -10.46 -7.03
CA VAL A 287 6.15 -11.65 -6.27
C VAL A 287 4.69 -11.94 -6.55
N ALA A 288 4.41 -12.75 -7.57
CA ALA A 288 3.09 -13.33 -7.78
C ALA A 288 2.82 -14.34 -6.65
N GLY A 289 1.86 -14.04 -5.77
CA GLY A 289 1.40 -14.97 -4.75
C GLY A 289 0.77 -16.19 -5.41
N GLN A 290 1.44 -17.35 -5.35
CA GLN A 290 0.83 -18.62 -5.73
C GLN A 290 -0.26 -18.99 -4.73
N TYR A 291 -1.50 -19.02 -5.20
CA TYR A 291 -2.64 -19.58 -4.49
C TYR A 291 -2.62 -21.11 -4.65
N ARG A 292 -2.40 -21.83 -3.56
CA ARG A 292 -2.93 -23.19 -3.38
C ARG A 292 -3.70 -23.18 -2.07
N LEU A 293 -5.02 -23.38 -2.19
CA LEU A 293 -5.89 -23.70 -1.06
C LEU A 293 -5.62 -25.13 -0.59
#